data_AF-A0A9C8SYC7-F1
#
_entry.id   AF-A0A9C8SYC7-F1
#
_cell.length_a   1.000
_cell.length_b   1.000
_cell.length_c   1.000
_cell.angle_alpha   90.00
_cell.angle_beta   90.00
_cell.angle_gamma   90.00
#
_symmetry.space_group_name_H-M   'P 1'
#
loop_
_entity.id
_entity.type
_entity.pdbx_description
1 polymer ?
#
loop_
_entity_poly.entity_id
_entity_poly.type
_entity_poly.pdbx_seq_one_letter_code
_entity_poly.pdbx_strand_id
1 'polypeptide(L)'
;MMIQRPFHLFYSLLFVGMLFALSLPSLKSLATFSVPARAGFTDGMAAHDFEQYYDRSFPVRTLGTNIWAAITYLFFDEGRPGVVIGRRGWLYTDEEFRICPDTEQQVRANLAAIGRVADLLA
;
A
#
# COMPACT_ATOMS: atom_id res chain seq x y z
N MET A 1 -47.45 -3.89 15.31
CA MET A 1 -46.04 -3.85 15.73
C MET A 1 -45.39 -5.22 15.46
N MET A 2 -45.04 -5.56 14.21
CA MET A 2 -44.45 -6.88 13.90
C MET A 2 -43.72 -6.94 12.53
N ILE A 3 -42.83 -5.98 12.23
CA ILE A 3 -42.03 -5.99 10.96
C ILE A 3 -40.52 -5.71 11.20
N GLN A 4 -40.07 -5.57 12.45
CA GLN A 4 -38.66 -5.22 12.76
C GLN A 4 -37.69 -6.42 12.79
N ARG A 5 -38.17 -7.63 13.08
CA ARG A 5 -37.35 -8.85 13.19
C ARG A 5 -36.53 -9.23 11.92
N PRO A 6 -37.05 -9.15 10.68
CA PRO A 6 -36.29 -9.57 9.50
C PRO A 6 -35.15 -8.60 9.16
N PHE A 7 -35.32 -7.30 9.44
CA PHE A 7 -34.27 -6.31 9.18
C PHE A 7 -33.02 -6.58 10.01
N HIS A 8 -33.20 -7.01 11.27
CA HIS A 8 -32.08 -7.25 12.17
C HIS A 8 -31.24 -8.47 11.82
N LEU A 9 -31.91 -9.52 11.37
CA LEU A 9 -31.23 -10.71 10.86
C LEU A 9 -30.49 -10.41 9.56
N PHE A 10 -31.09 -9.61 8.67
CA PHE A 10 -30.48 -9.24 7.40
C PHE A 10 -29.17 -8.47 7.57
N TYR A 11 -29.17 -7.37 8.34
CA TYR A 11 -27.93 -6.60 8.53
C TYR A 11 -26.88 -7.38 9.33
N SER A 12 -27.30 -8.27 10.25
CA SER A 12 -26.37 -9.09 11.02
C SER A 12 -25.67 -10.13 10.13
N LEU A 13 -26.43 -10.79 9.25
CA LEU A 13 -25.88 -11.72 8.26
C LEU A 13 -24.97 -11.01 7.26
N LEU A 14 -25.35 -9.81 6.81
CA LEU A 14 -24.52 -8.99 5.94
C LEU A 14 -23.21 -8.59 6.63
N PHE A 15 -23.26 -8.16 7.89
CA PHE A 15 -22.08 -7.80 8.67
C PHE A 15 -21.15 -9.00 8.86
N VAL A 16 -21.69 -10.15 9.25
CA VAL A 16 -20.92 -11.40 9.40
C VAL A 16 -20.31 -11.83 8.06
N GLY A 17 -21.08 -11.75 6.97
CA GLY A 17 -20.59 -12.02 5.62
C GLY A 17 -19.46 -11.09 5.20
N MET A 18 -19.55 -9.80 5.51
CA MET A 18 -18.50 -8.82 5.23
C MET A 18 -17.24 -9.08 6.06
N LEU A 19 -17.38 -9.44 7.34
CA LEU A 19 -16.25 -9.87 8.17
C LEU A 19 -15.55 -11.07 7.55
N PHE A 20 -16.29 -12.13 7.18
CA PHE A 20 -15.69 -13.29 6.53
C PHE A 20 -15.02 -12.92 5.19
N ALA A 21 -15.66 -12.11 4.35
CA ALA A 21 -15.09 -11.70 3.06
C ALA A 21 -13.77 -10.93 3.23
N LEU A 22 -13.62 -10.12 4.28
CA LEU A 22 -12.40 -9.38 4.59
C LEU A 22 -11.36 -10.24 5.32
N SER A 23 -11.78 -11.17 6.18
CA SER A 23 -10.89 -12.00 7.00
C SER A 23 -10.36 -13.23 6.28
N LEU A 24 -11.11 -13.85 5.36
CA LEU A 24 -10.69 -15.04 4.61
C LEU A 24 -9.39 -14.81 3.79
N PRO A 25 -9.26 -13.70 3.04
CA PRO A 25 -8.02 -13.38 2.35
C PRO A 25 -6.83 -13.18 3.30
N SER A 26 -7.08 -12.67 4.51
CA SER A 26 -6.04 -12.48 5.53
C SER A 26 -5.45 -13.80 6.03
N LEU A 27 -6.23 -14.90 6.01
CA LEU A 27 -5.75 -16.24 6.39
C LEU A 27 -4.76 -16.83 5.37
N LYS A 28 -4.79 -16.39 4.11
CA LYS A 28 -3.81 -16.85 3.09
C LYS A 28 -2.39 -16.36 3.39
N SER A 29 -2.26 -15.18 3.98
CA SER A 29 -0.97 -14.66 4.47
C SER A 29 -0.41 -15.59 5.55
N LEU A 30 -1.24 -16.06 6.49
CA LEU A 30 -0.82 -17.00 7.52
C LEU A 30 -0.30 -18.34 6.95
N ALA A 31 -0.94 -18.84 5.88
CA ALA A 31 -0.57 -20.13 5.27
C ALA A 31 0.74 -20.09 4.45
N THR A 32 1.21 -18.91 4.06
CA THR A 32 2.43 -18.73 3.25
C THR A 32 3.64 -18.32 4.10
N PHE A 33 3.43 -18.08 5.39
CA PHE A 33 4.51 -17.74 6.32
C PHE A 33 5.38 -18.96 6.59
N SER A 34 6.68 -18.85 6.29
CA SER A 34 7.69 -19.86 6.60
C SER A 34 8.60 -19.30 7.69
N VAL A 35 8.64 -19.95 8.86
CA VAL A 35 9.47 -19.52 9.98
C VAL A 35 10.94 -19.71 9.60
N PRO A 36 11.78 -18.66 9.56
CA PRO A 36 13.20 -18.83 9.31
C PRO A 36 13.82 -19.69 10.43
N ALA A 37 14.62 -20.70 10.05
CA ALA A 37 15.17 -21.74 10.94
C ALA A 37 16.06 -21.23 12.10
N ARG A 38 16.27 -19.92 12.21
CA ARG A 38 17.10 -19.25 13.22
C ARG A 38 16.29 -18.42 14.23
N ALA A 39 14.98 -18.28 14.06
CA ALA A 39 14.13 -17.53 14.97
C ALA A 39 13.76 -18.38 16.22
N GLY A 40 14.39 -18.08 17.35
CA GLY A 40 14.03 -18.68 18.63
C GLY A 40 12.64 -18.20 19.08
N PHE A 41 11.73 -19.13 19.38
CA PHE A 41 10.38 -18.81 19.89
C PHE A 41 10.40 -18.06 21.24
N THR A 42 11.49 -18.17 21.99
CA THR A 42 11.67 -17.56 23.32
C THR A 42 12.24 -16.14 23.28
N ASP A 43 12.74 -15.69 22.12
CA ASP A 43 13.40 -14.38 21.95
C ASP A 43 12.49 -13.36 21.27
N GLY A 44 11.22 -13.71 21.00
CA GLY A 44 10.25 -12.83 20.34
C GLY A 44 10.52 -12.54 18.86
N MET A 45 11.69 -12.89 18.31
CA MET A 45 12.04 -12.71 16.90
C MET A 45 11.04 -13.38 15.96
N ALA A 46 10.56 -14.58 16.30
CA ALA A 46 9.55 -15.28 15.51
C ALA A 46 8.21 -14.51 15.44
N ALA A 47 7.83 -13.82 16.53
CA ALA A 47 6.61 -13.00 16.55
C ALA A 47 6.79 -11.70 15.77
N HIS A 48 7.97 -11.07 15.87
CA HIS A 48 8.31 -9.86 15.13
C HIS A 48 8.36 -10.10 13.61
N ASP A 49 9.01 -11.18 13.17
CA ASP A 49 9.08 -11.54 11.74
C ASP A 49 7.69 -11.86 11.18
N PHE A 50 6.85 -12.50 11.98
CA PHE A 50 5.45 -12.78 11.64
C PHE A 50 4.62 -11.50 11.53
N GLU A 51 4.73 -10.58 12.49
CA GLU A 51 4.05 -9.28 12.48
C GLU A 51 4.44 -8.49 11.21
N GLN A 52 5.73 -8.40 10.92
CA GLN A 52 6.23 -7.71 9.73
C GLN A 52 5.72 -8.33 8.43
N TYR A 53 5.65 -9.66 8.36
CA TYR A 53 5.11 -10.38 7.21
C TYR A 53 3.60 -10.19 7.05
N TYR A 54 2.86 -10.24 8.15
CA TYR A 54 1.41 -10.04 8.19
C TYR A 54 1.04 -8.62 7.76
N ASP A 55 1.69 -7.60 8.32
CA ASP A 55 1.46 -6.19 7.99
C ASP A 55 1.75 -5.88 6.52
N ARG A 56 2.81 -6.47 5.98
CA ARG A 56 3.21 -6.25 4.58
C ARG A 56 2.28 -6.94 3.58
N SER A 57 1.69 -8.06 3.98
CA SER A 57 0.87 -8.89 3.10
C SER A 57 -0.63 -8.67 3.28
N PHE A 58 -1.07 -7.78 4.17
CA PHE A 58 -2.48 -7.61 4.53
C PHE A 58 -3.31 -7.05 3.37
N PRO A 59 -4.05 -7.89 2.61
CA PRO A 59 -4.64 -7.47 1.33
C PRO A 59 -5.76 -6.44 1.50
N VAL A 60 -6.44 -6.49 2.65
CA VAL A 60 -7.54 -5.59 3.01
C VAL A 60 -7.08 -4.15 3.13
N ARG A 61 -5.85 -3.89 3.63
CA ARG A 61 -5.29 -2.53 3.70
C ARG A 61 -5.24 -1.92 2.30
N THR A 62 -4.66 -2.63 1.34
CA THR A 62 -4.53 -2.16 -0.04
C THR A 62 -5.88 -1.95 -0.71
N LEU A 63 -6.84 -2.85 -0.48
CA LEU A 63 -8.21 -2.69 -1.01
C LEU A 63 -8.87 -1.43 -0.45
N GLY A 64 -8.81 -1.22 0.86
CA GLY A 64 -9.39 -0.04 1.51
C GLY A 64 -8.76 1.26 1.01
N THR A 65 -7.43 1.31 0.90
CA THR A 65 -6.72 2.50 0.38
C THR A 65 -7.07 2.79 -1.06
N ASN A 66 -7.24 1.76 -1.90
CA ASN A 66 -7.57 1.93 -3.30
C ASN A 66 -9.03 2.37 -3.50
N ILE A 67 -9.96 1.80 -2.74
CA ILE A 67 -11.37 2.22 -2.77
C ILE A 67 -11.49 3.67 -2.32
N TRP A 68 -10.85 4.04 -1.21
CA TRP A 68 -10.87 5.41 -0.74
C TRP A 68 -10.26 6.37 -1.76
N ALA A 69 -9.10 6.03 -2.33
CA ALA A 69 -8.49 6.83 -3.39
C ALA A 69 -9.40 6.98 -4.62
N ALA A 70 -10.13 5.94 -5.02
CA ALA A 70 -11.07 6.00 -6.13
C ALA A 70 -12.27 6.92 -5.83
N ILE A 71 -12.80 6.87 -4.61
CA ILE A 71 -13.86 7.78 -4.15
C ILE A 71 -13.35 9.22 -4.21
N THR A 72 -12.17 9.47 -3.64
CA THR A 72 -11.57 10.81 -3.59
C THR A 72 -11.32 11.36 -5.00
N TYR A 73 -10.78 10.53 -5.89
CA TYR A 73 -10.58 10.87 -7.29
C TYR A 73 -11.90 11.19 -8.02
N LEU A 74 -12.92 10.35 -7.86
CA LEU A 74 -14.18 10.49 -8.61
C LEU A 74 -15.03 11.67 -8.15
N PHE A 75 -15.08 11.94 -6.84
CA PHE A 75 -15.96 12.96 -6.27
C PHE A 75 -15.27 14.31 -6.07
N PHE A 76 -13.95 14.33 -5.86
CA PHE A 76 -13.22 15.54 -5.50
C PHE A 76 -12.09 15.88 -6.48
N ASP A 77 -11.83 15.05 -7.49
CA ASP A 77 -10.73 15.24 -8.45
C ASP A 77 -9.39 15.44 -7.72
N GLU A 78 -9.19 14.64 -6.66
CA GLU A 78 -8.03 14.69 -5.77
C GLU A 78 -7.15 13.44 -5.93
N GLY A 79 -5.85 13.68 -6.10
CA GLY A 79 -4.83 12.63 -6.20
C GLY A 79 -4.30 12.22 -4.83
N ARG A 80 -3.62 11.08 -4.76
CA ARG A 80 -2.82 10.76 -3.56
C ARG A 80 -1.63 11.74 -3.47
N PRO A 81 -1.01 11.90 -2.28
CA PRO A 81 0.22 12.69 -2.16
C PRO A 81 1.25 12.28 -3.23
N GLY A 82 1.83 13.26 -3.92
CA GLY A 82 2.73 13.04 -5.05
C GLY A 82 2.04 12.93 -6.42
N VAL A 83 0.70 12.95 -6.50
CA VAL A 83 -0.05 12.89 -7.77
C VAL A 83 -0.69 14.24 -8.06
N VAL A 84 -0.42 14.78 -9.24
CA VAL A 84 -1.05 15.98 -9.78
C VAL A 84 -2.06 15.56 -10.85
N ILE A 85 -3.33 15.94 -10.67
CA ILE A 85 -4.40 15.59 -11.60
C ILE A 85 -4.42 16.56 -12.79
N GLY A 86 -4.37 15.99 -13.98
CA GLY A 86 -4.42 16.68 -15.26
C GLY A 86 -5.80 16.60 -15.93
N ARG A 87 -5.90 17.20 -17.11
CA ARG A 87 -7.16 17.19 -17.89
C ARG A 87 -7.38 15.84 -18.56
N ARG A 88 -8.65 15.40 -18.64
CA ARG A 88 -9.07 14.15 -19.34
C ARG A 88 -8.46 12.89 -18.73
N GLY A 89 -8.39 12.84 -17.40
CA GLY A 89 -7.92 11.66 -16.65
C GLY A 89 -6.41 11.41 -16.71
N TRP A 90 -5.63 12.42 -17.11
CA TRP A 90 -4.18 12.35 -17.01
C TRP A 90 -3.74 12.50 -15.56
N LEU A 91 -2.79 11.67 -15.14
CA LEU A 91 -2.17 11.74 -13.81
C LEU A 91 -0.68 11.99 -14.02
N TYR A 92 -0.17 13.04 -13.38
CA TYR A 92 1.23 13.40 -13.38
C TYR A 92 1.82 13.17 -11.99
N THR A 93 3.13 13.01 -11.88
CA THR A 93 3.79 13.05 -10.57
C THR A 93 4.13 14.49 -10.20
N ASP A 94 4.16 14.80 -8.91
CA ASP A 94 4.51 16.15 -8.44
C ASP A 94 5.96 16.51 -8.76
N GLU A 95 6.85 15.51 -8.90
CA GLU A 95 8.24 15.72 -9.29
C GLU A 95 8.38 16.29 -10.71
N GLU A 96 7.44 16.03 -11.62
CA GLU A 96 7.49 16.58 -12.98
C GLU A 96 7.35 18.11 -13.03
N PHE A 97 6.73 18.69 -12.01
CA PHE A 97 6.55 20.14 -11.90
C PHE A 97 7.52 20.79 -10.90
N ARG A 98 8.36 19.99 -10.24
CA ARG A 98 9.40 20.50 -9.35
C ARG A 98 10.54 21.09 -10.18
N ILE A 99 10.61 22.42 -10.18
CA ILE A 99 11.78 23.14 -10.69
C ILE A 99 12.85 23.06 -9.59
N CYS A 100 13.86 22.21 -9.79
CA CYS A 100 15.04 22.21 -8.94
C CYS A 100 15.89 23.45 -9.27
N PRO A 101 16.17 24.34 -8.29
CA PRO A 101 17.25 25.29 -8.48
C PRO A 101 18.55 24.51 -8.67
N ASP A 102 19.42 24.97 -9.58
CA ASP A 102 20.72 24.36 -9.87
C ASP A 102 20.71 23.01 -10.62
N THR A 103 19.67 22.72 -11.40
CA THR A 103 19.57 21.49 -12.23
C THR A 103 20.84 21.18 -13.01
N GLU A 104 21.47 22.18 -13.62
CA GLU A 104 22.72 22.02 -14.39
C GLU A 104 23.88 21.52 -13.52
N GLN A 105 24.06 22.10 -12.32
CA GLN A 105 25.09 21.68 -11.40
C GLN A 105 24.84 20.25 -10.89
N GLN A 106 23.57 19.93 -10.61
CA GLN A 106 23.17 18.63 -10.11
C GLN A 106 23.33 17.53 -11.18
N VAL A 107 22.99 17.82 -12.43
CA VAL A 107 23.24 16.93 -13.58
C VAL A 107 24.74 16.70 -13.77
N ARG A 108 25.56 17.75 -13.72
CA ARG A 108 27.03 17.62 -13.83
C ARG A 108 27.61 16.76 -12.71
N ALA A 109 27.15 16.96 -11.47
CA ALA A 109 27.58 16.17 -10.32
C ALA A 109 27.22 14.69 -10.48
N ASN A 110 26.00 14.40 -10.94
CA ASN A 110 25.53 13.03 -11.19
C ASN A 110 26.32 12.36 -12.33
N LEU A 111 26.57 13.07 -13.43
CA LEU A 111 27.40 12.56 -14.54
C LEU A 111 28.83 12.26 -14.09
N ALA A 112 29.44 13.14 -13.28
CA ALA A 112 30.76 12.89 -12.72
C ALA A 112 30.77 11.68 -11.79
N ALA A 113 29.70 11.43 -11.02
CA ALA A 113 29.57 10.24 -10.19
C ALA A 113 29.48 8.96 -11.03
N ILE A 114 28.69 8.98 -12.11
CA ILE A 114 28.59 7.86 -13.05
C ILE A 114 29.95 7.57 -13.70
N GLY A 115 30.68 8.60 -14.13
CA GLY A 115 32.03 8.46 -14.68
C GLY A 115 32.99 7.78 -13.71
N ARG A 116 33.03 8.22 -12.44
CA ARG A 116 33.89 7.59 -11.41
C ARG A 116 33.57 6.11 -11.19
N VAL A 117 32.30 5.72 -11.22
CA VAL A 117 31.91 4.32 -11.08
C VAL A 117 32.32 3.51 -12.31
N ALA A 118 32.16 4.07 -13.51
CA ALA A 118 32.60 3.42 -14.74
C ALA A 118 34.12 3.16 -14.73
N ASP A 119 34.92 4.15 -14.29
CA ASP A 119 36.37 4.02 -14.19
C ASP A 119 36.82 2.96 -13.16
N LEU A 120 36.03 2.74 -12.10
CA LEU A 120 36.31 1.73 -11.06
C LEU A 120 36.00 0.30 -11.52
N LEU A 121 35.12 0.16 -12.51
CA LEU A 121 34.68 -1.13 -13.07
C LEU A 121 35.45 -1.53 -14.34
N ALA A 122 36.32 -0.67 -14.86
CA ALA A 122 37.19 -0.90 -16.01
C ALA A 122 38.51 -1.56 -15.59
#